data_AF-A0A5D0G9Z2-F1
#
_entry.id   AF-A0A5D0G9Z2-F1
#
_cell.length_a   1.000
_cell.length_b   1.000
_cell.length_c   1.000
_cell.angle_alpha   90.00
_cell.angle_beta   90.00
_cell.angle_gamma   90.00
#
_symmetry.space_group_name_H-M   'P 1'
#
loop_
_entity.id
_entity.type
_entity.pdbx_description
1 polymer ?
#
loop_
_entity_poly.entity_id
_entity_poly.type
_entity_poly.pdbx_seq_one_letter_code
_entity_poly.pdbx_strand_id
1 'polypeptide(L)'
;MKKKILIITYSFLFSFMAFSQELEIHEIKLKDTILKSTISDYIKETKTFDSEFNHIGYIIVVIKGLNNYNKEKDIFRIYNIYDSSYPLEKNDQDIMYPNYYTYVDDKLVLIYNDLNKEVFDYTFSCKSKKKMRTLMETFLSPKIKSKDLPKNKLERDFIKDFREQYVRFRHTELIIIKDKEPIVIKNVH
;
A
#
# COMPACT_ATOMS: atom_id res chain seq x y z
N MET A 1 45.02 -53.90 -8.63
CA MET A 1 44.21 -52.84 -9.28
C MET A 1 43.17 -52.34 -8.29
N LYS A 2 43.42 -51.21 -7.62
CA LYS A 2 42.54 -50.66 -6.57
C LYS A 2 42.20 -49.21 -6.89
N LYS A 3 40.91 -48.89 -6.68
CA LYS A 3 40.30 -47.56 -6.48
C LYS A 3 40.22 -46.63 -7.70
N LYS A 4 39.13 -46.77 -8.46
CA LYS A 4 38.50 -45.69 -9.23
C LYS A 4 37.02 -45.60 -8.87
N ILE A 5 36.72 -45.12 -7.67
CA ILE A 5 35.39 -44.64 -7.29
C ILE A 5 35.65 -43.40 -6.43
N LEU A 6 34.77 -42.40 -6.57
CA LEU A 6 34.65 -41.21 -5.72
C LEU A 6 35.27 -39.90 -6.24
N ILE A 7 34.91 -39.47 -7.47
CA ILE A 7 34.90 -38.02 -7.80
C ILE A 7 33.68 -37.70 -8.67
N ILE A 8 32.45 -38.08 -8.26
CA ILE A 8 31.21 -37.54 -8.86
C ILE A 8 30.12 -37.50 -7.78
N THR A 9 30.34 -36.79 -6.68
CA THR A 9 29.29 -36.53 -5.67
C THR A 9 29.39 -35.18 -4.99
N TYR A 10 30.31 -34.30 -5.41
CA TYR A 10 30.42 -32.94 -4.87
C TYR A 10 29.73 -31.86 -5.72
N SER A 11 29.36 -32.16 -6.97
CA SER A 11 28.74 -31.17 -7.87
C SER A 11 27.21 -31.12 -7.80
N PHE A 12 26.56 -31.99 -7.03
CA PHE A 12 25.09 -32.06 -6.98
C PHE A 12 24.47 -31.32 -5.79
N LEU A 13 25.27 -30.76 -4.88
CA LEU A 13 24.78 -30.04 -3.69
C LEU A 13 24.71 -28.52 -3.84
N PHE A 14 25.16 -27.96 -4.98
CA PHE A 14 25.16 -26.51 -5.19
C PHE A 14 23.97 -25.98 -6.00
N SER A 15 23.03 -26.83 -6.43
CA SER A 15 22.01 -26.45 -7.41
C SER A 15 20.68 -25.91 -6.85
N PHE A 16 20.54 -25.64 -5.55
CA PHE A 16 19.23 -25.28 -4.97
C PHE A 16 19.17 -23.99 -4.13
N MET A 17 20.22 -23.17 -4.13
CA MET A 17 20.13 -21.81 -3.57
C MET A 17 19.94 -20.78 -4.68
N ALA A 18 18.88 -20.96 -5.48
CA ALA A 18 18.28 -19.83 -6.18
C ALA A 18 17.60 -18.96 -5.11
N PHE A 19 18.38 -18.09 -4.47
CA PHE A 19 17.82 -17.06 -3.59
C PHE A 19 16.93 -16.17 -4.45
N SER A 20 15.61 -16.37 -4.33
CA SER A 20 14.64 -15.39 -4.81
C SER A 20 14.98 -14.06 -4.13
N GLN A 21 15.32 -13.04 -4.93
CA GLN A 21 15.67 -11.73 -4.40
C GLN A 21 14.38 -11.05 -3.91
N GLU A 22 14.10 -11.19 -2.62
CA GLU A 22 13.02 -10.43 -2.00
C GLU A 22 13.32 -8.94 -2.11
N LEU A 23 12.40 -8.18 -2.71
CA LEU A 23 12.55 -6.75 -2.86
C LEU A 23 12.27 -6.01 -1.55
N GLU A 24 12.91 -4.87 -1.38
CA GLU A 24 12.63 -3.91 -0.32
C GLU A 24 11.97 -2.64 -0.89
N ILE A 25 11.08 -2.06 -0.09
CA ILE A 25 10.39 -0.81 -0.42
C ILE A 25 11.21 0.31 0.21
N HIS A 26 11.80 1.15 -0.64
CA HIS A 26 12.72 2.20 -0.20
C HIS A 26 12.12 3.59 -0.35
N GLU A 27 12.55 4.48 0.54
CA GLU A 27 12.35 5.91 0.36
C GLU A 27 13.21 6.39 -0.80
N ILE A 28 12.64 7.21 -1.68
CA ILE A 28 13.38 7.86 -2.77
C ILE A 28 13.25 9.37 -2.69
N LYS A 29 14.19 10.07 -3.35
CA LYS A 29 14.08 11.50 -3.62
C LYS A 29 13.53 11.71 -5.02
N LEU A 30 12.41 12.44 -5.13
CA LEU A 30 11.89 12.88 -6.42
C LEU A 30 12.82 13.92 -7.03
N LYS A 31 13.52 13.54 -8.11
CA LYS A 31 14.35 14.45 -8.91
C LYS A 31 13.55 15.27 -9.92
N ASP A 32 12.41 14.73 -10.36
CA ASP A 32 11.53 15.39 -11.31
C ASP A 32 10.80 16.55 -10.60
N THR A 33 11.22 17.77 -10.90
CA THR A 33 10.70 18.97 -10.25
C THR A 33 9.26 19.25 -10.66
N ILE A 34 8.88 18.91 -11.89
CA ILE A 34 7.52 19.11 -12.42
C ILE A 34 6.56 18.16 -11.70
N LEU A 35 6.89 16.87 -11.64
CA LEU A 35 6.09 15.90 -10.90
C LEU A 35 5.97 16.30 -9.43
N LYS A 36 7.08 16.72 -8.81
CA LYS A 36 7.07 17.16 -7.40
C LYS A 36 6.16 18.38 -7.20
N SER A 37 6.21 19.39 -8.08
CA SER A 37 5.31 20.55 -8.00
C SER A 37 3.85 20.15 -8.23
N THR A 38 3.56 19.26 -9.18
CA THR A 38 2.20 18.78 -9.43
C THR A 38 1.63 18.04 -8.21
N ILE A 39 2.42 17.20 -7.54
CA ILE A 39 2.00 16.53 -6.30
C ILE A 39 1.76 17.56 -5.19
N SER A 40 2.65 18.54 -5.03
CA SER A 40 2.51 19.62 -4.06
C SER A 40 1.22 20.41 -4.27
N ASP A 41 0.91 20.77 -5.51
CA ASP A 41 -0.30 21.53 -5.84
C ASP A 41 -1.57 20.69 -5.64
N TYR A 42 -1.55 19.40 -6.02
CA TYR A 42 -2.63 18.46 -5.71
C TYR A 42 -2.88 18.39 -4.19
N ILE A 43 -1.84 18.25 -3.37
CA ILE A 43 -1.98 18.21 -1.90
C ILE A 43 -2.65 19.48 -1.35
N LYS A 44 -2.25 20.66 -1.84
CA LYS A 44 -2.85 21.93 -1.40
C LYS A 44 -4.31 22.03 -1.81
N GLU A 45 -4.63 21.61 -3.03
CA GLU A 45 -6.00 21.57 -3.53
C GLU A 45 -6.86 20.60 -2.70
N THR A 46 -6.41 19.36 -2.47
CA THR A 46 -7.12 18.38 -1.66
C THR A 46 -7.34 18.87 -0.22
N LYS A 47 -6.33 19.49 0.41
CA LYS A 47 -6.47 20.08 1.76
C LYS A 47 -7.52 21.20 1.83
N THR A 48 -7.78 21.87 0.70
CA THR A 48 -8.78 22.94 0.60
C THR A 48 -10.20 22.38 0.53
N PHE A 49 -10.38 21.24 -0.16
CA PHE A 49 -11.69 20.61 -0.33
C PHE A 49 -12.04 19.58 0.76
N ASP A 50 -11.03 18.94 1.35
CA ASP A 50 -11.17 17.98 2.42
C ASP A 50 -10.26 18.36 3.61
N SER A 51 -10.88 18.89 4.65
CA SER A 51 -10.16 19.27 5.87
C SER A 51 -9.58 18.05 6.61
N GLU A 52 -10.19 16.86 6.51
CA GLU A 52 -9.67 15.65 7.15
C GLU A 52 -8.34 15.23 6.51
N PHE A 53 -8.18 15.51 5.21
CA PHE A 53 -6.93 15.29 4.49
C PHE A 53 -5.75 16.09 5.05
N ASN A 54 -5.94 17.07 5.94
CA ASN A 54 -4.81 17.70 6.63
C ASN A 54 -4.08 16.74 7.57
N HIS A 55 -4.81 15.81 8.19
CA HIS A 55 -4.30 14.91 9.23
C HIS A 55 -4.28 13.46 8.77
N ILE A 56 -5.21 13.08 7.91
CA ILE A 56 -5.39 11.73 7.40
C ILE A 56 -5.09 11.74 5.90
N GLY A 57 -4.80 10.59 5.34
CA GLY A 57 -4.58 10.37 3.93
C GLY A 57 -3.14 10.61 3.47
N TYR A 58 -2.84 9.96 2.35
CA TYR A 58 -1.58 9.96 1.64
C TYR A 58 -1.85 10.06 0.14
N ILE A 59 -0.82 10.31 -0.66
CA ILE A 59 -0.94 10.40 -2.11
C ILE A 59 -0.47 9.10 -2.76
N ILE A 60 -1.19 8.65 -3.78
CA ILE A 60 -0.78 7.57 -4.67
C ILE A 60 -0.40 8.17 -6.02
N VAL A 61 0.79 7.80 -6.50
CA VAL A 61 1.29 8.13 -7.84
C VAL A 61 1.51 6.83 -8.58
N VAL A 62 0.80 6.63 -9.69
CA VAL A 62 0.94 5.45 -10.54
C VAL A 62 1.56 5.84 -11.87
N ILE A 63 2.72 5.27 -12.18
CA ILE A 63 3.37 5.39 -13.49
C ILE A 63 2.65 4.44 -14.44
N LYS A 64 1.88 5.02 -15.37
CA LYS A 64 1.04 4.27 -16.32
C LYS A 64 1.72 4.02 -17.66
N GLY A 65 2.68 4.86 -18.05
CA GLY A 65 3.22 4.84 -19.40
C GLY A 65 4.51 5.62 -19.56
N LEU A 66 5.37 5.12 -20.44
CA LEU A 66 6.43 5.87 -21.10
C LEU A 66 6.00 6.02 -22.55
N ASN A 67 5.91 7.23 -23.07
CA ASN A 67 5.58 7.44 -24.48
C ASN A 67 6.83 7.16 -25.32
N ASN A 68 7.00 5.90 -25.72
CA ASN A 68 8.08 5.48 -26.62
C ASN A 68 7.69 5.54 -28.11
N TYR A 69 6.42 5.84 -28.43
CA TYR A 69 5.87 5.67 -29.78
C TYR A 69 5.75 6.97 -30.58
N ASN A 70 5.61 8.13 -29.92
CA ASN A 70 5.42 9.41 -30.61
C ASN A 70 6.60 10.33 -30.35
N LYS A 71 7.68 10.17 -31.15
CA LYS A 71 8.88 11.04 -31.08
C LYS A 71 8.60 12.51 -31.39
N GLU A 72 7.45 12.81 -31.99
CA GLU A 72 7.01 14.18 -32.33
C GLU A 72 6.21 14.87 -31.22
N LYS A 73 5.83 14.15 -30.15
CA LYS A 73 5.17 14.74 -28.99
C LYS A 73 6.10 14.64 -27.79
N ASP A 74 6.47 15.77 -27.19
CA ASP A 74 7.31 15.90 -25.98
C ASP A 74 6.68 15.32 -24.69
N ILE A 75 5.68 14.44 -24.81
CA ILE A 75 5.10 13.76 -23.65
C ILE A 75 6.03 12.62 -23.29
N PHE A 76 6.65 12.67 -22.11
CA PHE A 76 7.69 11.72 -21.71
C PHE A 76 7.17 10.58 -20.82
N ARG A 77 6.20 10.88 -19.93
CA ARG A 77 5.67 9.93 -18.93
C ARG A 77 4.21 10.25 -18.59
N ILE A 78 3.43 9.22 -18.30
CA ILE A 78 2.02 9.34 -17.88
C ILE A 78 1.91 8.90 -16.43
N TYR A 79 1.34 9.77 -15.61
CA TYR A 79 1.09 9.54 -14.19
C TYR A 79 -0.40 9.65 -13.88
N ASN A 80 -0.90 8.77 -13.02
CA ASN A 80 -2.15 8.99 -12.30
C ASN A 80 -1.80 9.40 -10.86
N ILE A 81 -2.35 10.52 -10.40
CA ILE A 81 -2.15 11.04 -9.04
C ILE A 81 -3.52 11.15 -8.38
N TYR A 82 -3.67 10.57 -7.20
CA TYR A 82 -4.89 10.63 -6.40
C TYR A 82 -4.58 10.42 -4.92
N ASP A 83 -5.46 10.87 -4.04
CA ASP A 83 -5.38 10.63 -2.60
C ASP A 83 -6.05 9.30 -2.19
N SER A 84 -5.64 8.79 -1.04
CA SER A 84 -6.25 7.64 -0.41
C SER A 84 -6.06 7.70 1.11
N SER A 85 -6.96 7.06 1.84
CA SER A 85 -6.89 6.85 3.28
C SER A 85 -7.05 5.37 3.66
N TYR A 86 -6.93 4.45 2.70
CA TYR A 86 -7.07 3.01 2.93
C TYR A 86 -5.76 2.38 3.44
N PRO A 87 -5.81 1.47 4.44
CA PRO A 87 -4.64 0.75 4.90
C PRO A 87 -4.17 -0.30 3.89
N LEU A 88 -2.90 -0.71 4.03
CA LEU A 88 -2.42 -1.98 3.49
C LEU A 88 -2.62 -3.08 4.55
N GLU A 89 -3.14 -4.22 4.14
CA GLU A 89 -3.42 -5.36 5.00
C GLU A 89 -2.29 -6.38 5.04
N LYS A 90 -2.22 -7.17 6.10
CA LYS A 90 -1.16 -8.18 6.29
C LYS A 90 -1.13 -9.22 5.18
N ASN A 91 -2.31 -9.61 4.69
CA ASN A 91 -2.49 -10.65 3.68
C ASN A 91 -2.59 -10.10 2.26
N ASP A 92 -2.34 -8.80 2.07
CA ASP A 92 -2.35 -8.21 0.74
C ASP A 92 -1.25 -8.80 -0.14
N GLN A 93 -1.60 -8.96 -1.41
CA GLN A 93 -0.69 -9.38 -2.47
C GLN A 93 0.36 -8.30 -2.73
N ASP A 94 1.52 -8.69 -3.27
CA ASP A 94 2.64 -7.77 -3.59
C ASP A 94 2.23 -6.61 -4.50
N ILE A 95 1.22 -6.81 -5.35
CA ILE A 95 0.69 -5.78 -6.24
C ILE A 95 0.10 -4.55 -5.51
N MET A 96 -0.37 -4.73 -4.27
CA MET A 96 -0.92 -3.66 -3.44
C MET A 96 0.18 -2.80 -2.80
N TYR A 97 1.40 -3.31 -2.71
CA TYR A 97 2.52 -2.59 -2.12
C TYR A 97 3.19 -1.67 -3.15
N PRO A 98 3.57 -0.45 -2.75
CA PRO A 98 4.23 0.48 -3.67
C PRO A 98 5.66 0.02 -3.97
N ASN A 99 6.17 0.38 -5.14
CA ASN A 99 7.56 0.14 -5.49
C ASN A 99 8.50 1.04 -4.66
N TYR A 100 8.09 2.28 -4.40
CA TYR A 100 8.84 3.27 -3.64
C TYR A 100 7.91 4.17 -2.83
N TYR A 101 8.46 4.90 -1.86
CA TYR A 101 7.75 6.00 -1.22
C TYR A 101 8.62 7.25 -1.09
N THR A 102 8.00 8.38 -0.82
CA THR A 102 8.68 9.66 -0.55
C THR A 102 7.75 10.57 0.26
N TYR A 103 8.21 11.79 0.55
CA TYR A 103 7.42 12.82 1.22
C TYR A 103 7.37 14.10 0.40
N VAL A 104 6.17 14.68 0.30
CA VAL A 104 5.92 16.01 -0.30
C VAL A 104 4.93 16.74 0.61
N ASP A 105 5.27 17.97 1.05
CA ASP A 105 4.43 18.83 1.90
C ASP A 105 3.80 18.09 3.10
N ASP A 106 4.65 17.36 3.82
CA ASP A 106 4.34 16.53 4.99
C ASP A 106 3.39 15.35 4.74
N LYS A 107 3.07 15.07 3.47
CA LYS A 107 2.31 13.90 3.06
C LYS A 107 3.21 12.79 2.57
N LEU A 108 2.87 11.57 2.98
CA LEU A 108 3.39 10.36 2.38
C LEU A 108 2.92 10.26 0.94
N VAL A 109 3.83 9.91 0.05
CA VAL A 109 3.56 9.67 -1.36
C VAL A 109 4.02 8.26 -1.71
N LEU A 110 3.09 7.41 -2.14
CA LEU A 110 3.34 6.04 -2.55
C LEU A 110 3.44 5.98 -4.07
N ILE A 111 4.51 5.38 -4.58
CA ILE A 111 4.81 5.34 -6.00
C ILE A 111 4.72 3.91 -6.50
N TYR A 112 3.80 3.71 -7.44
CA TYR A 112 3.57 2.44 -8.12
C TYR A 112 4.03 2.55 -9.56
N ASN A 113 4.66 1.49 -10.08
CA ASN A 113 5.05 1.37 -11.46
C ASN A 113 4.30 0.19 -12.09
N ASP A 114 3.19 0.50 -12.77
CA ASP A 114 2.38 -0.53 -13.41
C ASP A 114 3.11 -1.19 -14.59
N LEU A 115 4.10 -0.51 -15.17
CA LEU A 115 4.92 -1.06 -16.26
C LEU A 115 5.74 -2.27 -15.83
N ASN A 116 6.11 -2.36 -14.55
CA ASN A 116 6.90 -3.47 -14.05
C ASN A 116 6.04 -4.69 -13.70
N LYS A 117 4.74 -4.50 -13.45
CA LYS A 117 3.85 -5.57 -12.95
C LYS A 117 3.55 -6.65 -13.98
N GLU A 118 3.54 -6.29 -15.26
CA GLU A 118 3.28 -7.26 -16.34
C GLU A 118 4.54 -8.03 -16.77
N VAL A 119 5.72 -7.51 -16.44
CA VAL A 119 7.01 -8.00 -16.96
C VAL A 119 7.81 -8.75 -15.89
N PHE A 120 7.72 -8.33 -14.63
CA PHE A 120 8.50 -8.89 -13.54
C PHE A 120 7.58 -9.47 -12.47
N ASP A 121 7.79 -10.75 -12.16
CA ASP A 121 7.25 -11.33 -10.93
C ASP A 121 8.16 -10.90 -9.77
N TYR A 122 7.65 -10.02 -8.92
CA TYR A 122 8.39 -9.51 -7.78
C TYR A 122 7.68 -9.85 -6.47
N THR A 123 8.45 -10.27 -5.48
CA THR A 123 7.97 -10.52 -4.13
C THR A 123 8.69 -9.60 -3.17
N PHE A 124 7.95 -8.80 -2.40
CA PHE A 124 8.52 -8.01 -1.32
C PHE A 124 8.73 -8.86 -0.07
N SER A 125 9.82 -8.58 0.64
CA SER A 125 10.08 -9.24 1.92
C SER A 125 8.97 -8.95 2.94
N CYS A 126 8.66 -9.93 3.79
CA CYS A 126 7.69 -9.74 4.88
C CYS A 126 8.07 -8.56 5.79
N LYS A 127 9.38 -8.35 5.99
CA LYS A 127 9.92 -7.22 6.77
C LYS A 127 9.61 -5.89 6.10
N SER A 128 9.82 -5.79 4.78
CA SER A 128 9.50 -4.60 3.99
C SER A 128 8.01 -4.28 4.04
N LYS A 129 7.14 -5.27 3.80
CA LYS A 129 5.68 -5.11 3.91
C LYS A 129 5.25 -4.59 5.29
N LYS A 130 5.81 -5.16 6.36
CA LYS A 130 5.54 -4.72 7.74
C LYS A 130 6.00 -3.28 7.98
N LYS A 131 7.18 -2.91 7.50
CA LYS A 131 7.71 -1.54 7.62
C LYS A 131 6.79 -0.54 6.89
N MET A 132 6.36 -0.87 5.67
CA MET A 132 5.45 -0.02 4.90
C MET A 132 4.10 0.19 5.61
N ARG A 133 3.48 -0.89 6.11
CA ARG A 133 2.24 -0.78 6.90
C ARG A 133 2.42 0.12 8.12
N THR A 134 3.50 -0.08 8.86
CA THR A 134 3.81 0.73 10.05
C THR A 134 4.00 2.21 9.72
N LEU A 135 4.64 2.51 8.58
CA LEU A 135 4.84 3.87 8.10
C LEU A 135 3.51 4.52 7.70
N MET A 136 2.62 3.78 7.05
CA MET A 136 1.30 4.30 6.67
C MET A 136 0.41 4.62 7.86
N GLU A 137 0.54 3.93 9.00
CA GLU A 137 -0.32 4.12 10.18
C GLU A 137 -0.46 5.58 10.61
N THR A 138 0.58 6.40 10.47
CA THR A 138 0.54 7.82 10.87
C THR A 138 -0.33 8.68 9.95
N PHE A 139 -0.70 8.18 8.78
CA PHE A 139 -1.52 8.84 7.78
C PHE A 139 -2.93 8.26 7.69
N LEU A 140 -3.32 7.36 8.59
CA LEU A 140 -4.62 6.70 8.55
C LEU A 140 -5.48 7.19 9.71
N SER A 141 -6.81 7.16 9.51
CA SER A 141 -7.75 7.42 10.60
C SER A 141 -7.47 6.51 11.80
N PRO A 142 -7.67 6.99 13.04
CA PRO A 142 -7.51 6.15 14.21
C PRO A 142 -8.45 4.94 14.15
N LYS A 143 -8.00 3.84 14.76
CA LYS A 143 -8.86 2.70 15.04
C LYS A 143 -9.93 3.08 16.06
N ILE A 144 -11.08 2.41 15.99
CA ILE A 144 -12.18 2.64 16.93
C ILE A 144 -11.70 2.37 18.35
N LYS A 145 -11.97 3.30 19.26
CA LYS A 145 -11.55 3.20 20.66
C LYS A 145 -12.36 2.11 21.37
N SER A 146 -11.75 1.42 22.33
CA SER A 146 -12.42 0.35 23.07
C SER A 146 -13.72 0.76 23.76
N LYS A 147 -13.87 2.05 24.12
CA LYS A 147 -15.09 2.58 24.74
C LYS A 147 -16.28 2.68 23.78
N ASP A 148 -16.00 2.74 22.48
CA ASP A 148 -16.98 2.92 21.40
C ASP A 148 -17.32 1.57 20.73
N LEU A 149 -16.70 0.48 21.20
CA LEU A 149 -16.98 -0.87 20.74
C LEU A 149 -18.24 -1.44 21.41
N PRO A 150 -19.05 -2.25 20.68
CA PRO A 150 -20.18 -2.97 21.23
C PRO A 150 -19.82 -3.82 22.45
N LYS A 151 -20.81 -3.98 23.34
CA LYS A 151 -20.71 -4.90 24.48
C LYS A 151 -20.69 -6.36 24.03
N ASN A 152 -21.35 -6.67 22.91
CA ASN A 152 -21.35 -8.00 22.31
C ASN A 152 -19.93 -8.37 21.84
N LYS A 153 -19.42 -9.53 22.29
CA LYS A 153 -18.08 -10.00 21.94
C LYS A 153 -17.90 -10.24 20.44
N LEU A 154 -18.89 -10.83 19.77
CA LEU A 154 -18.81 -11.16 18.34
C LEU A 154 -18.73 -9.89 17.49
N GLU A 155 -19.58 -8.91 17.78
CA GLU A 155 -19.57 -7.61 17.10
C GLU A 155 -18.28 -6.84 17.38
N ARG A 156 -17.82 -6.83 18.65
CA ARG A 156 -16.56 -6.23 19.04
C ARG A 156 -15.38 -6.84 18.29
N ASP A 157 -15.27 -8.16 18.28
CA ASP A 157 -14.18 -8.87 17.62
C ASP A 157 -14.16 -8.62 16.12
N PHE A 158 -15.31 -8.34 15.51
CA PHE A 158 -15.42 -7.98 14.10
C PHE A 158 -14.95 -6.55 13.83
N ILE A 159 -15.35 -5.56 14.65
CA ILE A 159 -15.09 -4.14 14.37
C ILE A 159 -13.84 -3.57 15.05
N LYS A 160 -13.21 -4.28 16.00
CA LYS A 160 -12.08 -3.75 16.81
C LYS A 160 -10.88 -3.26 15.98
N ASP A 161 -10.72 -3.80 14.78
CA ASP A 161 -9.65 -3.42 13.87
C ASP A 161 -10.09 -2.39 12.81
N PHE A 162 -11.37 -2.01 12.80
CA PHE A 162 -11.89 -1.01 11.88
C PHE A 162 -11.43 0.39 12.31
N ARG A 163 -11.27 1.25 11.30
CA ARG A 163 -10.98 2.67 11.48
C ARG A 163 -12.29 3.47 11.51
N GLU A 164 -12.25 4.62 12.19
CA GLU A 164 -13.42 5.49 12.35
C GLU A 164 -14.10 5.82 11.01
N GLN A 165 -13.32 6.02 9.95
CA GLN A 165 -13.79 6.30 8.59
C GLN A 165 -14.67 5.19 7.98
N TYR A 166 -14.54 3.93 8.40
CA TYR A 166 -15.36 2.82 7.90
C TYR A 166 -16.69 2.66 8.61
N VAL A 167 -16.81 3.25 9.79
CA VAL A 167 -17.93 3.01 10.70
C VAL A 167 -18.84 4.22 10.84
N ARG A 168 -18.36 5.42 10.50
CA ARG A 168 -19.18 6.62 10.39
C ARG A 168 -20.03 6.65 9.12
N PHE A 169 -20.92 5.66 8.96
CA PHE A 169 -22.14 5.88 8.19
C PHE A 169 -23.15 6.60 9.11
N ARG A 170 -23.90 7.53 8.52
CA ARG A 170 -24.80 8.52 9.15
C ARG A 170 -25.46 8.03 10.45
N HIS A 171 -25.28 8.80 11.52
CA HIS A 171 -26.07 8.81 12.76
C HIS A 171 -26.61 7.44 13.22
N THR A 172 -25.92 6.86 14.20
CA THR A 172 -26.38 5.81 15.13
C THR A 172 -26.33 4.34 14.69
N GLU A 173 -26.00 3.98 13.45
CA GLU A 173 -26.02 2.57 13.04
C GLU A 173 -24.84 2.16 12.12
N LEU A 174 -24.17 1.05 12.45
CA LEU A 174 -23.21 0.36 11.59
C LEU A 174 -23.88 -0.90 11.01
N ILE A 175 -23.98 -0.98 9.69
CA ILE A 175 -24.56 -2.13 8.99
C ILE A 175 -23.44 -2.98 8.41
N ILE A 176 -23.35 -4.24 8.86
CA ILE A 176 -22.39 -5.24 8.39
C ILE A 176 -23.15 -6.28 7.60
N ILE A 177 -22.74 -6.59 6.37
CA ILE A 177 -23.34 -7.71 5.61
C ILE A 177 -22.49 -8.96 5.84
N LYS A 178 -23.05 -9.98 6.50
CA LYS A 178 -22.43 -11.28 6.72
C LYS A 178 -23.31 -12.37 6.11
N ASP A 179 -22.75 -13.17 5.20
CA ASP A 179 -23.47 -14.28 4.54
C ASP A 179 -24.80 -13.85 3.87
N LYS A 180 -24.84 -12.62 3.34
CA LYS A 180 -26.02 -11.94 2.75
C LYS A 180 -27.08 -11.46 3.75
N GLU A 181 -26.84 -11.59 5.05
CA GLU A 181 -27.69 -11.02 6.11
C GLU A 181 -27.07 -9.73 6.70
N PRO A 182 -27.86 -8.66 6.90
CA PRO A 182 -27.38 -7.46 7.56
C PRO A 182 -27.38 -7.63 9.08
N ILE A 183 -26.23 -7.39 9.71
CA ILE A 183 -26.06 -7.18 11.15
C ILE A 183 -26.05 -5.67 11.38
N VAL A 184 -27.06 -5.15 12.06
CA VAL A 184 -27.17 -3.71 12.38
C VAL A 184 -26.73 -3.49 13.82
N ILE A 185 -25.59 -2.82 13.99
CA ILE A 185 -25.08 -2.39 15.30
C ILE A 185 -25.59 -0.98 15.55
N LYS A 186 -26.51 -0.82 16.50
CA LYS A 186 -27.06 0.48 16.91
C LYS A 186 -26.20 1.13 18.00
N ASN A 187 -26.24 2.47 18.06
CA ASN A 187 -25.58 3.32 19.06
C ASN A 187 -24.04 3.21 19.07
N VAL A 188 -23.41 3.15 17.90
CA VAL A 188 -21.97 3.36 17.79
C VAL A 188 -21.72 4.87 18.00
N HIS A 189 -21.24 5.24 19.18
CA HIS A 189 -20.95 6.63 19.58
C HIS A 189 -19.50 7.01 19.27
#